data_AF-A0A5E6P3R1-F1
#
_entry.id   AF-A0A5E6P3R1-F1
#
_cell.length_a   1.000
_cell.length_b   1.000
_cell.length_c   1.000
_cell.angle_alpha   90.00
_cell.angle_beta   90.00
_cell.angle_gamma   90.00
#
_symmetry.space_group_name_H-M   'P 1'
#
loop_
_entity.id
_entity.type
_entity.pdbx_description
1 polymer ?
#
loop_
_entity_poly.entity_id
_entity_poly.type
_entity_poly.pdbx_seq_one_letter_code
_entity_poly.pdbx_strand_id
1 'polypeptide(L)'
;MSTQNKNVSGRFYFDSLVLVAWIVGVALVGLGLGFKELWPPFFCAVLFTVCQKDARQIPHIILGGVTGVWLAYAIVCAIGALNPWLGHLPATGVALLCGLYLILCAGKLLPLFINLNAFVFLAVALSVHLTEPPIKSSVLLVVGGTILMVGEVLLLKWLARRDTRAQAADVDSGDLGQR
;
A
#
# COMPACT_ATOMS: atom_id res chain seq x y z
N MET A 1 12.58 -10.85 -34.74
CA MET A 1 11.72 -10.34 -33.66
C MET A 1 11.91 -8.84 -33.58
N SER A 2 11.08 -8.07 -34.29
CA SER A 2 11.12 -6.61 -34.25
C SER A 2 10.45 -6.14 -32.97
N THR A 3 11.25 -5.52 -32.11
CA THR A 3 10.82 -4.87 -30.87
C THR A 3 9.85 -3.75 -31.24
N GLN A 4 8.56 -3.98 -30.98
CA GLN A 4 7.52 -2.98 -31.15
C GLN A 4 7.80 -1.85 -30.16
N ASN A 5 8.45 -0.79 -30.63
CA ASN A 5 8.68 0.43 -29.86
C ASN A 5 7.32 1.11 -29.67
N LYS A 6 6.62 0.71 -28.61
CA LYS A 6 5.37 1.32 -28.17
C LYS A 6 5.72 2.74 -27.78
N ASN A 7 5.41 3.71 -28.64
CA ASN A 7 5.47 5.13 -28.30
C ASN A 7 4.74 5.31 -26.96
N VAL A 8 5.51 5.46 -25.88
CA VAL A 8 4.95 5.78 -24.56
C VAL A 8 4.44 7.20 -24.69
N SER A 9 3.12 7.33 -24.85
CA SER A 9 2.45 8.61 -25.04
C SER A 9 2.83 9.56 -23.91
N GLY A 10 3.13 10.83 -24.22
CA GLY A 10 3.42 11.88 -23.22
C GLY A 10 2.36 11.97 -22.12
N ARG A 11 1.15 11.49 -22.40
CA ARG A 11 0.04 11.38 -21.46
C ARG A 11 0.27 10.39 -20.32
N PHE A 12 0.93 9.25 -20.59
CA PHE A 12 1.30 8.30 -19.55
C PHE A 12 2.26 8.93 -18.52
N TYR A 13 3.21 9.74 -19.00
CA TYR A 13 4.12 10.48 -18.14
C TYR A 13 3.38 11.56 -17.33
N PHE A 14 2.42 12.25 -17.94
CA PHE A 14 1.60 13.24 -17.25
C PHE A 14 0.76 12.61 -16.13
N ASP A 15 -0.01 11.55 -16.42
CA ASP A 15 -0.83 10.86 -15.42
C ASP A 15 0.03 10.32 -14.27
N SER A 16 1.21 9.77 -14.60
CA SER A 16 2.18 9.31 -13.60
C SER A 16 2.70 10.46 -12.74
N LEU A 17 2.99 11.62 -13.33
CA LEU A 17 3.46 12.80 -12.61
C LEU A 17 2.39 13.35 -11.65
N VAL A 18 1.11 13.36 -12.06
CA VAL A 18 0.02 13.79 -11.18
C VAL A 18 -0.15 12.83 -10.00
N LEU A 19 -0.04 11.51 -10.22
CA LEU A 19 -0.06 10.53 -9.12
C LEU A 19 1.13 10.71 -8.17
N VAL A 20 2.34 10.91 -8.70
CA VAL A 20 3.53 11.16 -7.87
C VAL A 20 3.35 12.46 -7.06
N ALA A 21 2.83 13.52 -7.68
CA ALA A 21 2.53 14.77 -6.99
C ALA A 21 1.50 14.59 -5.88
N TRP A 22 0.49 13.74 -6.08
CA TRP A 22 -0.47 13.37 -5.04
C TRP A 22 0.20 12.67 -3.85
N ILE A 23 1.00 11.62 -4.12
CA ILE A 23 1.71 10.87 -3.06
C ILE A 23 2.63 11.79 -2.27
N VAL A 24 3.42 12.62 -2.95
CA VAL A 24 4.32 13.61 -2.33
C VAL A 24 3.51 14.64 -1.53
N GLY A 25 2.40 15.14 -2.07
CA GLY A 25 1.53 16.09 -1.39
C GLY A 25 0.99 15.56 -0.07
N VAL A 26 0.46 14.33 -0.07
CA VAL A 26 -0.01 13.68 1.16
C VAL A 26 1.13 13.43 2.14
N ALA A 27 2.32 13.05 1.67
CA ALA A 27 3.50 12.88 2.52
C ALA A 27 3.92 14.21 3.20
N LEU A 28 3.94 15.32 2.46
CA LEU A 28 4.25 16.64 3.01
C LEU A 28 3.22 17.09 4.05
N VAL A 29 1.93 16.86 3.81
CA VAL A 29 0.87 17.11 4.79
C VAL A 29 1.08 16.26 6.05
N GLY A 30 1.43 14.98 5.89
CA GLY A 30 1.75 14.09 7.00
C GLY A 30 2.94 14.58 7.85
N LEU A 31 4.01 15.06 7.21
CA LEU A 31 5.13 15.69 7.90
C LEU A 31 4.71 16.97 8.63
N GLY A 32 3.88 17.80 8.00
CA GLY A 32 3.36 19.03 8.61
C GLY A 32 2.47 18.78 9.84
N LEU A 33 1.77 17.65 9.88
CA LEU A 33 1.00 17.19 11.04
C LEU A 33 1.84 16.55 12.16
N GLY A 34 3.17 16.42 11.96
CA GLY A 34 4.10 15.89 12.95
C GLY A 34 4.29 14.37 12.93
N PHE A 35 3.78 13.67 11.91
CA PHE A 35 4.04 12.24 11.75
C PHE A 35 5.47 12.01 11.24
N LYS A 36 6.30 11.35 12.05
CA LYS A 36 7.69 11.02 11.70
C LYS A 36 7.80 9.73 10.88
N GLU A 37 6.86 8.81 11.06
CA GLU A 37 6.88 7.48 10.43
C GLU A 37 5.82 7.40 9.32
N LEU A 38 6.14 7.91 8.13
CA LEU A 38 5.23 7.90 6.98
C LEU A 38 5.29 6.60 6.15
N TRP A 39 6.02 5.60 6.64
CA TRP A 39 6.17 4.33 5.94
C TRP A 39 4.84 3.56 5.78
N PRO A 40 3.89 3.53 6.75
CA PRO A 40 2.68 2.74 6.58
C PRO A 40 1.79 3.18 5.40
N PRO A 41 1.46 4.47 5.24
CA PRO A 41 0.65 4.93 4.11
C PRO A 41 1.42 4.82 2.79
N PHE A 42 2.75 5.00 2.79
CA PHE A 42 3.56 4.82 1.58
C PHE A 42 3.56 3.37 1.09
N PHE A 43 3.71 2.39 1.99
CA PHE A 43 3.61 0.98 1.64
C PHE A 43 2.22 0.60 1.12
N CYS A 44 1.15 1.24 1.62
CA CYS A 44 -0.18 1.07 1.04
C CYS A 44 -0.23 1.49 -0.43
N ALA A 45 0.34 2.66 -0.78
CA ALA A 45 0.38 3.15 -2.16
C ALA A 45 1.21 2.25 -3.09
N VAL A 46 2.35 1.73 -2.59
CA VAL A 46 3.19 0.77 -3.33
C VAL A 46 2.42 -0.53 -3.59
N LEU A 47 1.82 -1.13 -2.57
CA LEU A 47 1.03 -2.36 -2.72
C LEU A 47 -0.19 -2.15 -3.59
N PHE A 48 -0.85 -0.99 -3.50
CA PHE A 48 -1.95 -0.63 -4.37
C PHE A 48 -1.51 -0.56 -5.84
N THR A 49 -0.32 -0.01 -6.11
CA THR A 49 0.26 -0.01 -7.45
C THR A 49 0.60 -1.43 -7.94
N VAL A 50 1.14 -2.29 -7.07
CA VAL A 50 1.39 -3.72 -7.38
C VAL A 50 0.08 -4.46 -7.69
N CYS A 51 -0.98 -4.15 -6.96
CA CYS A 51 -2.35 -4.63 -7.21
C CYS A 51 -3.04 -3.96 -8.42
N GLN A 52 -2.27 -3.34 -9.31
CA GLN A 52 -2.76 -2.66 -10.52
C GLN A 52 -3.81 -1.58 -10.26
N LYS A 53 -3.77 -0.96 -9.07
CA LYS A 53 -4.71 0.06 -8.62
C LYS A 53 -6.17 -0.40 -8.62
N ASP A 54 -6.42 -1.69 -8.37
CA ASP A 54 -7.77 -2.22 -8.19
C ASP A 54 -8.36 -1.77 -6.84
N ALA A 55 -9.40 -0.93 -6.90
CA ALA A 55 -10.08 -0.44 -5.71
C ALA A 55 -10.66 -1.55 -4.81
N ARG A 56 -10.92 -2.75 -5.36
CA ARG A 56 -11.40 -3.90 -4.58
C ARG A 56 -10.32 -4.45 -3.63
N GLN A 57 -9.04 -4.19 -3.91
CA GLN A 57 -7.92 -4.65 -3.11
C GLN A 57 -7.63 -3.76 -1.89
N ILE A 58 -8.18 -2.53 -1.85
CA ILE A 58 -8.00 -1.59 -0.74
C ILE A 58 -8.28 -2.24 0.63
N PRO A 59 -9.45 -2.87 0.88
CA PRO A 59 -9.70 -3.50 2.19
C PRO A 59 -8.70 -4.61 2.51
N HIS A 60 -8.25 -5.39 1.53
CA HIS A 60 -7.24 -6.44 1.72
C HIS A 60 -5.86 -5.87 2.07
N ILE A 61 -5.49 -4.72 1.51
CA ILE A 61 -4.23 -4.03 1.81
C ILE A 61 -4.29 -3.43 3.21
N ILE A 62 -5.38 -2.73 3.57
CA ILE A 62 -5.53 -2.11 4.89
C ILE A 62 -5.61 -3.16 5.99
N LEU A 63 -6.52 -4.13 5.88
CA LEU A 63 -6.73 -5.13 6.93
C LEU A 63 -5.54 -6.09 7.01
N GLY A 64 -4.98 -6.48 5.87
CA GLY A 64 -3.73 -7.23 5.82
C GLY A 64 -2.60 -6.44 6.51
N GLY A 65 -2.48 -5.16 6.19
CA GLY A 65 -1.45 -4.31 6.77
C GLY A 65 -1.56 -4.14 8.29
N VAL A 66 -2.75 -3.84 8.81
CA VAL A 66 -2.98 -3.79 10.26
C VAL A 66 -2.61 -5.14 10.89
N THR A 67 -3.09 -6.25 10.32
CA THR A 67 -2.81 -7.60 10.84
C THR A 67 -1.31 -7.90 10.86
N GLY A 68 -0.59 -7.57 9.78
CA GLY A 68 0.86 -7.77 9.69
C GLY A 68 1.64 -6.99 10.73
N VAL A 69 1.28 -5.72 10.95
CA VAL A 69 1.93 -4.85 11.94
C VAL A 69 1.68 -5.35 13.37
N TRP A 70 0.45 -5.77 13.69
CA TRP A 70 0.13 -6.34 15.00
C TRP A 70 0.78 -7.71 15.22
N LEU A 71 0.89 -8.53 14.18
CA LEU A 71 1.59 -9.81 14.26
C LEU A 71 3.09 -9.60 14.50
N ALA A 72 3.70 -8.57 13.91
CA ALA A 72 5.10 -8.21 14.18
C ALA A 72 5.30 -7.85 15.65
N TYR A 73 4.41 -7.03 16.21
CA TYR A 73 4.42 -6.70 17.63
C TYR A 73 4.26 -7.96 18.51
N ALA A 74 3.33 -8.85 18.17
CA ALA A 74 3.15 -10.11 18.88
C ALA A 74 4.41 -11.00 18.85
N ILE A 75 5.12 -11.05 17.71
CA ILE A 75 6.40 -11.76 17.59
C ILE A 75 7.45 -11.13 18.50
N VAL A 76 7.60 -9.80 18.52
CA VAL A 76 8.57 -9.13 19.40
C VAL A 76 8.26 -9.41 20.88
N CYS A 77 6.99 -9.36 21.28
CA CYS A 77 6.57 -9.74 22.62
C CYS A 77 6.90 -11.21 22.94
N ALA A 78 6.66 -12.13 22.01
CA ALA A 78 6.98 -13.53 22.17
C ALA A 78 8.49 -13.77 22.31
N ILE A 79 9.32 -13.06 21.54
CA ILE A 79 10.79 -13.09 21.68
C ILE A 79 11.18 -12.63 23.08
N GLY A 80 10.65 -11.49 23.55
CA GLY A 80 10.91 -10.98 24.89
C GLY A 80 10.53 -11.96 26.00
N ALA A 81 9.40 -12.65 25.86
CA ALA A 81 8.93 -13.66 26.81
C ALA A 81 9.77 -14.95 26.79
N LEU A 82 10.25 -15.38 25.62
CA LEU A 82 11.04 -16.61 25.44
C LEU A 82 12.54 -16.42 25.73
N ASN A 83 13.04 -15.19 25.61
CA ASN A 83 14.45 -14.83 25.83
C ASN A 83 15.03 -15.33 27.17
N PRO A 84 14.37 -15.19 28.35
CA PRO A 84 14.93 -15.65 29.62
C PRO A 84 15.14 -17.17 29.71
N TRP A 85 14.47 -17.97 28.87
CA TRP A 85 14.58 -19.43 28.91
C TRP A 85 15.48 -20.02 27.83
N LEU A 86 15.43 -19.45 26.62
CA LEU A 86 16.13 -20.01 25.46
C LEU A 86 17.38 -19.20 25.09
N GLY A 87 17.47 -17.94 25.50
CA GLY A 87 18.41 -16.97 24.96
C GLY A 87 17.94 -16.36 23.62
N HIS A 88 18.60 -15.28 23.21
CA HIS A 88 18.07 -14.37 22.19
C HIS A 88 17.90 -15.01 20.80
N LEU A 89 18.92 -15.74 20.32
CA LEU A 89 18.93 -16.34 18.99
C LEU A 89 17.85 -17.44 18.80
N PRO A 90 17.76 -18.46 19.68
CA PRO A 90 16.71 -19.47 19.56
C PRO A 90 15.30 -18.94 19.87
N ALA A 91 15.15 -17.98 20.79
CA ALA A 91 13.85 -17.32 21.03
C ALA A 91 13.35 -16.62 19.76
N THR A 92 14.24 -15.93 19.04
CA THR A 92 13.94 -15.29 17.76
C THR A 92 13.55 -16.31 16.70
N GLY A 93 14.31 -17.41 16.57
CA GLY A 93 14.00 -18.48 15.62
C GLY A 93 12.63 -19.11 15.85
N VAL A 94 12.29 -19.43 17.09
CA VAL A 94 10.99 -20.03 17.45
C VAL A 94 9.84 -19.04 17.21
N ALA A 95 9.96 -17.80 17.67
CA ALA A 95 8.90 -16.80 17.51
C ALA A 95 8.62 -16.49 16.03
N LEU A 96 9.67 -16.34 15.21
CA LEU A 96 9.54 -16.16 13.77
C LEU A 96 8.92 -17.38 13.10
N LEU A 97 9.38 -18.59 13.45
CA LEU A 97 8.83 -19.82 12.88
C LEU A 97 7.33 -19.95 13.17
N CYS A 98 6.90 -19.69 14.40
CA CYS A 98 5.49 -19.68 14.76
C CYS A 98 4.70 -18.59 14.02
N GLY A 99 5.20 -17.34 14.00
CA GLY A 99 4.52 -16.23 13.33
C GLY A 99 4.38 -16.42 11.81
N LEU A 100 5.44 -16.89 11.16
CA LEU A 100 5.42 -17.20 9.72
C LEU A 100 4.55 -18.42 9.41
N TYR A 101 4.57 -19.44 10.27
CA TYR A 101 3.67 -20.58 10.11
C TYR A 101 2.20 -20.14 10.19
N LEU A 102 1.86 -19.29 11.17
CA LEU A 102 0.51 -18.75 11.31
C LEU A 102 0.10 -17.95 10.08
N ILE A 103 0.95 -17.05 9.56
CA ILE A 103 0.59 -16.23 8.40
C ILE A 103 0.43 -17.07 7.12
N LEU A 104 1.20 -18.14 6.96
CA LEU A 104 1.12 -19.01 5.78
C LEU A 104 -0.07 -19.98 5.85
N CYS A 105 -0.36 -20.54 7.02
CA CYS A 105 -1.44 -21.51 7.20
C CYS A 105 -2.81 -20.85 7.35
N ALA A 106 -2.91 -19.78 8.14
CA ALA A 106 -4.19 -19.13 8.43
C ALA A 106 -4.72 -18.28 7.27
N GLY A 107 -3.91 -18.04 6.23
CA GLY A 107 -4.37 -17.37 5.00
C GLY A 107 -5.45 -18.15 4.25
N LYS A 108 -5.57 -19.46 4.46
CA LYS A 108 -6.69 -20.26 3.92
C LYS A 108 -8.00 -20.08 4.69
N LEU A 109 -7.94 -19.65 5.95
CA LEU A 109 -9.10 -19.51 6.84
C LEU A 109 -9.63 -18.07 6.86
N LEU A 110 -8.73 -17.08 6.88
CA LEU A 110 -9.05 -15.65 6.97
C LEU A 110 -8.28 -14.84 5.91
N PRO A 111 -8.56 -15.03 4.60
CA PRO A 111 -7.81 -14.40 3.50
C PRO A 111 -7.92 -12.88 3.47
N LEU A 112 -8.89 -12.30 4.18
CA LEU A 112 -9.03 -10.86 4.32
C LEU A 112 -7.95 -10.25 5.21
N PHE A 113 -7.58 -10.93 6.30
CA PHE A 113 -6.62 -10.46 7.30
C PHE A 113 -5.23 -11.05 7.08
N ILE A 114 -5.17 -12.30 6.64
CA ILE A 114 -3.92 -13.06 6.48
C ILE A 114 -3.72 -13.31 5.00
N ASN A 115 -2.95 -12.43 4.37
CA ASN A 115 -2.66 -12.42 2.95
C ASN A 115 -1.21 -11.96 2.70
N LEU A 116 -0.82 -11.92 1.42
CA LEU A 116 0.53 -11.49 1.04
C LEU A 116 0.85 -10.06 1.52
N ASN A 117 -0.14 -9.16 1.53
CA ASN A 117 0.05 -7.80 2.06
C ASN A 117 0.39 -7.83 3.55
N ALA A 118 -0.29 -8.69 4.34
CA ALA A 118 0.02 -8.88 5.75
C ALA A 118 1.46 -9.35 5.97
N PHE A 119 1.97 -10.23 5.12
CA PHE A 119 3.37 -10.67 5.17
C PHE A 119 4.35 -9.53 4.86
N VAL A 120 4.06 -8.70 3.86
CA VAL A 120 4.90 -7.54 3.53
C VAL A 120 4.93 -6.55 4.70
N PHE A 121 3.78 -6.21 5.26
CA PHE A 121 3.71 -5.32 6.41
C PHE A 121 4.37 -5.92 7.66
N LEU A 122 4.25 -7.23 7.89
CA LEU A 122 4.99 -7.93 8.94
C LEU A 122 6.50 -7.75 8.77
N ALA A 123 7.04 -8.01 7.58
CA ALA A 123 8.47 -7.93 7.32
C ALA A 123 9.02 -6.52 7.54
N VAL A 124 8.29 -5.50 7.08
CA VAL A 124 8.66 -4.09 7.28
C VAL A 124 8.53 -3.70 8.75
N ALA A 125 7.46 -4.13 9.43
CA ALA A 125 7.23 -3.84 10.84
C ALA A 125 8.33 -4.46 11.74
N LEU A 126 8.81 -5.65 11.41
CA LEU A 126 9.93 -6.27 12.11
C LEU A 126 11.26 -5.53 11.84
N SER A 127 11.48 -5.00 10.63
CA SER A 127 12.73 -4.31 10.30
C SER A 127 12.86 -2.94 10.99
N VAL A 128 11.74 -2.27 11.27
CA VAL A 128 11.72 -1.00 12.02
C VAL A 128 11.80 -1.17 13.54
N HIS A 129 11.98 -2.40 14.04
CA HIS A 129 12.16 -2.71 15.46
C HIS A 129 11.04 -2.15 16.35
N LEU A 130 9.80 -2.60 16.14
CA LEU A 130 8.66 -2.23 16.98
C LEU A 130 8.87 -2.65 18.44
N THR A 131 9.07 -1.68 19.33
CA THR A 131 9.16 -1.88 20.78
C THR A 131 7.86 -1.55 21.52
N GLU A 132 7.03 -0.68 20.93
CA GLU A 132 5.76 -0.23 21.49
C GLU A 132 4.56 -0.80 20.71
N PRO A 133 3.37 -0.86 21.33
CA PRO A 133 2.15 -1.22 20.62
C PRO A 133 1.97 -0.33 19.38
N PRO A 134 1.76 -0.89 18.17
CA PRO A 134 1.83 -0.14 16.93
C PRO A 134 0.54 0.62 16.62
N ILE A 135 -0.01 1.33 17.61
CA ILE A 135 -1.28 2.06 17.51
C ILE A 135 -1.13 3.20 16.50
N LYS A 136 -0.06 3.99 16.61
CA LYS A 136 0.20 5.12 15.69
C LYS A 136 0.35 4.64 14.25
N SER A 137 1.15 3.60 14.03
CA SER A 137 1.38 3.02 12.69
C SER A 137 0.10 2.40 12.14
N SER A 138 -0.72 1.76 12.97
CA SER A 138 -2.04 1.23 12.56
C SER A 138 -3.01 2.33 12.17
N VAL A 139 -3.10 3.41 12.96
CA VAL A 139 -3.95 4.57 12.65
C VAL A 139 -3.49 5.22 11.34
N LEU A 140 -2.19 5.40 11.17
CA LEU A 140 -1.64 6.02 9.96
C LEU A 140 -1.80 5.11 8.73
N LEU A 141 -1.72 3.80 8.90
CA LEU A 141 -2.01 2.82 7.85
C LEU A 141 -3.46 2.90 7.42
N VAL A 142 -4.40 2.89 8.37
CA VAL A 142 -5.84 2.96 8.08
C VAL A 142 -6.18 4.32 7.48
N VAL A 143 -5.89 5.42 8.16
CA VAL A 143 -6.30 6.76 7.73
C VAL A 143 -5.46 7.24 6.54
N GLY A 144 -4.14 7.26 6.70
CA GLY A 144 -3.23 7.75 5.66
C GLY A 144 -3.20 6.84 4.43
N GLY A 145 -3.20 5.52 4.63
CA GLY A 145 -3.23 4.56 3.53
C GLY A 145 -4.54 4.62 2.74
N THR A 146 -5.69 4.73 3.43
CA THR A 146 -6.97 4.92 2.75
C THR A 146 -7.04 6.24 1.99
N ILE A 147 -6.56 7.35 2.57
CA ILE A 147 -6.53 8.66 1.88
C ILE A 147 -5.68 8.58 0.62
N LEU A 148 -4.49 7.98 0.69
CA LEU A 148 -3.62 7.81 -0.48
C LEU A 148 -4.30 6.98 -1.57
N MET A 149 -4.76 5.77 -1.24
CA MET A 149 -5.32 4.85 -2.24
C MET A 149 -6.64 5.36 -2.83
N VAL A 150 -7.55 5.88 -2.00
CA VAL A 150 -8.82 6.44 -2.49
C VAL A 150 -8.56 7.70 -3.31
N GLY A 151 -7.61 8.54 -2.90
CA GLY A 151 -7.18 9.70 -3.65
C GLY A 151 -6.69 9.33 -5.05
N GLU A 152 -5.84 8.30 -5.16
CA GLU A 152 -5.37 7.80 -6.46
C GLU A 152 -6.53 7.31 -7.34
N VAL A 153 -7.47 6.54 -6.78
CA VAL A 153 -8.64 6.04 -7.52
C VAL A 153 -9.49 7.19 -8.05
N LEU A 154 -9.75 8.21 -7.22
CA LEU A 154 -10.54 9.37 -7.60
C LEU A 154 -9.83 10.19 -8.68
N LEU A 155 -8.52 10.37 -8.54
CA LEU A 155 -7.70 11.15 -9.45
C LEU A 155 -7.63 10.49 -10.83
N LEU A 156 -7.43 9.17 -10.88
CA LEU A 156 -7.46 8.39 -12.12
C LEU A 156 -8.82 8.43 -12.80
N LYS A 157 -9.91 8.25 -12.03
CA LYS A 157 -11.28 8.38 -12.55
C LYS A 157 -11.54 9.77 -13.11
N TRP A 158 -11.00 10.80 -12.49
CA TRP A 158 -11.17 12.18 -12.92
C TRP A 158 -10.38 12.49 -14.20
N LEU A 159 -9.13 12.03 -14.31
CA LEU A 159 -8.32 12.15 -15.52
C LEU A 159 -9.01 11.44 -16.69
N ALA A 160 -9.44 10.20 -16.50
CA ALA A 160 -10.15 9.43 -17.53
C ALA A 160 -11.44 10.13 -18.02
N ARG A 161 -12.21 10.78 -17.13
CA ARG A 161 -13.41 11.55 -17.52
C ARG A 161 -13.10 12.79 -18.34
N ARG A 162 -11.99 13.49 -18.05
CA ARG A 162 -11.56 14.65 -18.84
C ARG A 162 -11.22 14.25 -20.26
N ASP A 163 -10.58 13.09 -20.40
CA ASP A 163 -10.16 12.59 -21.69
C ASP A 163 -11.34 12.20 -22.59
N THR A 164 -12.36 11.52 -22.04
CA THR A 164 -13.58 11.19 -22.79
C THR A 164 -14.31 12.45 -23.26
N ARG A 165 -14.34 13.50 -22.42
CA ARG A 165 -14.96 14.79 -22.79
C ARG A 165 -14.17 15.53 -23.86
N ALA A 166 -12.84 15.52 -23.78
CA ALA A 166 -11.99 16.16 -24.78
C ALA A 166 -12.13 15.50 -26.16
N GLN A 167 -12.20 14.17 -26.23
CA GLN A 167 -12.41 13.45 -27.48
C GLN A 167 -13.81 13.69 -28.07
N ALA A 168 -14.86 13.75 -27.23
CA ALA A 168 -16.21 14.02 -27.70
C ALA A 168 -16.37 15.42 -28.31
N ALA A 169 -15.67 16.42 -27.77
CA ALA A 169 -15.69 17.80 -28.30
C ALA A 169 -14.96 17.94 -29.65
N ASP A 170 -13.90 17.16 -29.88
CA ASP A 170 -13.12 17.18 -31.12
C ASP A 170 -13.90 16.56 -32.30
N VAL A 171 -14.64 15.48 -32.05
CA VAL A 171 -15.52 14.83 -33.05
C VAL A 171 -16.66 15.76 -33.50
N ASP A 172 -17.28 16.48 -32.55
CA ASP A 172 -18.37 17.42 -32.85
C ASP A 172 -17.89 18.64 -33.66
N SER A 173 -16.66 19.09 -33.39
CA SER A 173 -16.02 20.20 -34.13
C SER A 173 -15.63 19.82 -35.56
N GLY A 174 -15.28 18.55 -35.80
CA GLY A 174 -14.93 18.03 -37.13
C GLY A 174 -16.12 17.88 -38.07
N ASP A 175 -17.32 17.58 -37.55
CA ASP A 175 -18.55 17.42 -38.35
C ASP A 175 -19.15 18.77 -38.76
N LEU A 176 -18.95 19.82 -37.95
CA LEU A 176 -19.36 21.19 -38.29
C LEU A 176 -18.44 21.88 -39.32
N GLY A 177 -17.24 21.37 -39.55
CA GLY A 177 -16.30 21.88 -40.56
C GLY A 177 -16.48 21.28 -41.97
N GLN A 178 -17.36 20.28 -42.13
CA GLN A 178 -17.62 19.60 -43.41
C GLN A 178 -19.01 19.90 -44.01
N ARG A 179 -19.76 20.86 -43.46
CA ARG A 179 -21.02 21.37 -44.03
C ARG A 179 -20.88 22.83 -44.44
#